data_AF-A0AA43ZVQ7-F1
#
_entry.id   AF-A0AA43ZVQ7-F1
#
_cell.length_a   1.000
_cell.length_b   1.000
_cell.length_c   1.000
_cell.angle_alpha   90.00
_cell.angle_beta   90.00
_cell.angle_gamma   90.00
#
_symmetry.space_group_name_H-M   'P 1'
#
loop_
_entity.id
_entity.type
_entity.pdbx_description
1 polymer ?
#
loop_
_entity_poly.entity_id
_entity_poly.type
_entity_poly.pdbx_seq_one_letter_code
_entity_poly.pdbx_strand_id
1 'polypeptide(L)'
;MKMPCELIVTHILPTARGALAKELVTRHGMTQTQVAKVFGVTSAAVSQYIKGMRGGNNLIDKSAYRDDFYKMIADTADRIVAGADVTESLCGICTFVKETGLLRALYVYEGYSGELGTCYDCPRINIVNPIVPEDARRGVSGRGPAHAHSLSMTAPFIPCLT
;
A
#
# COMPACT_ATOMS: atom_id res chain seq x y z
N MET A 1 -10.50 -20.28 -3.54
CA MET A 1 -10.02 -19.31 -2.53
C MET A 1 -8.69 -18.72 -2.98
N LYS A 2 -8.40 -17.46 -2.65
CA LYS A 2 -7.07 -16.85 -2.85
C LYS A 2 -6.61 -16.22 -1.55
N MET A 3 -5.30 -16.24 -1.33
CA MET A 3 -4.70 -15.62 -0.16
C MET A 3 -4.61 -14.10 -0.37
N PRO A 4 -4.96 -13.27 0.64
CA PRO A 4 -4.78 -11.82 0.60
C PRO A 4 -3.39 -11.39 0.14
N CYS A 5 -2.36 -12.00 0.71
CA CYS A 5 -0.98 -11.66 0.38
C CYS A 5 -0.63 -11.97 -1.08
N GLU A 6 -1.25 -12.98 -1.69
CA GLU A 6 -1.06 -13.32 -3.11
C GLU A 6 -1.58 -12.21 -4.03
N LEU A 7 -2.77 -11.67 -3.74
CA LEU A 7 -3.32 -10.51 -4.46
C LEU A 7 -2.45 -9.27 -4.25
N ILE A 8 -1.96 -9.05 -3.03
CA ILE A 8 -1.11 -7.91 -2.70
C ILE A 8 0.19 -7.95 -3.50
N VAL A 9 0.91 -9.07 -3.50
CA VAL A 9 2.20 -9.15 -4.21
C VAL A 9 2.03 -9.13 -5.73
N THR A 10 0.88 -9.58 -6.24
CA THR A 10 0.61 -9.65 -7.69
C THR A 10 0.10 -8.33 -8.25
N HIS A 11 -0.74 -7.60 -7.50
CA HIS A 11 -1.39 -6.38 -8.00
C HIS A 11 -0.98 -5.13 -7.25
N ILE A 12 -0.97 -5.16 -5.92
CA ILE A 12 -0.79 -3.95 -5.11
C ILE A 12 0.66 -3.50 -5.10
N LEU A 13 1.60 -4.36 -4.69
CA LEU A 13 3.01 -3.98 -4.57
C LEU A 13 3.64 -3.53 -5.89
N PRO A 14 3.39 -4.18 -7.04
CA PRO A 14 3.90 -3.70 -8.32
C PRO A 14 3.33 -2.33 -8.69
N THR A 15 2.02 -2.12 -8.53
CA THR A 15 1.37 -0.83 -8.80
C THR A 15 1.88 0.26 -7.88
N ALA A 16 1.96 -0.02 -6.58
CA ALA A 16 2.43 0.92 -5.56
C ALA A 16 3.89 1.34 -5.82
N ARG A 17 4.78 0.40 -6.12
CA ARG A 17 6.19 0.72 -6.46
C ARG A 17 6.28 1.57 -7.72
N GLY A 18 5.49 1.26 -8.74
CA GLY A 18 5.37 2.05 -9.97
C GLY A 18 4.93 3.49 -9.70
N ALA A 19 3.81 3.62 -9.00
CA ALA A 19 3.21 4.90 -8.66
C ALA A 19 4.12 5.75 -7.76
N LEU A 20 4.71 5.16 -6.72
CA LEU A 20 5.67 5.85 -5.84
C LEU A 20 6.91 6.33 -6.60
N ALA A 21 7.51 5.46 -7.43
CA ALA A 21 8.67 5.86 -8.22
C ALA A 21 8.33 7.04 -9.15
N LYS A 22 7.14 7.02 -9.76
CA LYS A 22 6.67 8.11 -10.62
C LYS A 22 6.41 9.39 -9.81
N GLU A 23 5.78 9.31 -8.66
CA GLU A 23 5.52 10.45 -7.77
C GLU A 23 6.83 11.11 -7.33
N LEU A 24 7.80 10.32 -6.85
CA LEU A 24 9.11 10.80 -6.42
C LEU A 24 9.88 11.50 -7.54
N VAL A 25 9.81 10.99 -8.78
CA VAL A 25 10.48 11.64 -9.92
C VAL A 25 9.75 12.91 -10.35
N THR A 26 8.42 12.84 -10.49
CA THR A 26 7.65 13.91 -11.15
C THR A 26 7.30 15.06 -10.21
N ARG A 27 6.98 14.79 -8.95
CA ARG A 27 6.52 15.79 -7.98
C ARG A 27 7.62 16.22 -7.01
N HIS A 28 8.52 15.31 -6.65
CA HIS A 28 9.65 15.62 -5.77
C HIS A 28 10.97 15.87 -6.51
N GLY A 29 10.97 15.79 -7.85
CA GLY A 29 12.13 16.13 -8.68
C GLY A 29 13.33 15.18 -8.52
N MET A 30 13.13 13.99 -7.96
CA MET A 30 14.21 13.03 -7.78
C MET A 30 14.64 12.43 -9.13
N THR A 31 15.94 12.20 -9.30
CA THR A 31 16.45 11.42 -10.43
C THR A 31 16.14 9.93 -10.26
N GLN A 32 16.05 9.19 -11.38
CA GLN A 32 15.86 7.73 -11.33
C GLN A 32 16.95 7.03 -10.52
N THR A 33 18.19 7.55 -10.54
CA THR A 33 19.31 7.03 -9.75
C THR A 33 19.10 7.26 -8.25
N GLN A 34 18.60 8.42 -7.84
CA GLN A 34 18.26 8.68 -6.43
C GLN A 34 17.12 7.76 -5.97
N VAL A 35 16.07 7.61 -6.76
CA VAL A 35 14.97 6.69 -6.46
C VAL A 35 15.46 5.25 -6.36
N ALA A 36 16.35 4.82 -7.27
CA ALA A 36 16.95 3.49 -7.25
C ALA A 36 17.74 3.23 -5.95
N LYS A 37 18.50 4.23 -5.50
CA LYS A 37 19.22 4.18 -4.23
C LYS A 37 18.28 4.06 -3.04
N VAL A 38 17.19 4.83 -2.99
CA VAL A 38 16.18 4.76 -1.93
C VAL A 38 15.50 3.39 -1.91
N PHE A 39 15.14 2.85 -3.07
CA PHE A 39 14.43 1.58 -3.20
C PHE A 39 15.34 0.35 -3.05
N GLY A 40 16.67 0.53 -3.06
CA GLY A 40 17.63 -0.58 -3.06
C GLY A 40 17.57 -1.42 -4.35
N VAL A 41 17.26 -0.81 -5.50
CA VAL A 41 17.15 -1.47 -6.81
C VAL A 41 18.04 -0.80 -7.85
N THR A 42 18.06 -1.32 -9.08
CA THR A 42 18.79 -0.70 -10.19
C THR A 42 18.03 0.47 -10.81
N SER A 43 18.73 1.44 -11.38
CA SER A 43 18.11 2.53 -12.18
C SER A 43 17.30 1.99 -13.35
N ALA A 44 17.74 0.86 -13.95
CA ALA A 44 16.96 0.15 -14.96
C ALA A 44 15.61 -0.36 -14.41
N ALA A 45 15.57 -0.89 -13.18
CA ALA A 45 14.31 -1.28 -12.55
C ALA A 45 13.37 -0.09 -12.34
N VAL A 46 13.90 1.06 -11.90
CA VAL A 46 13.11 2.30 -11.77
C VAL A 46 12.57 2.77 -13.13
N SER A 47 13.38 2.70 -14.19
CA SER A 47 12.91 3.01 -15.55
C SER A 47 11.73 2.12 -15.96
N GLN A 48 11.78 0.83 -15.62
CA GLN A 48 10.70 -0.12 -15.87
C GLN A 48 9.44 0.18 -15.04
N TYR A 49 9.60 0.66 -13.80
CA TYR A 49 8.50 1.11 -12.96
C TYR A 49 7.76 2.29 -13.59
N ILE A 50 8.50 3.33 -14.01
CA ILE A 50 7.94 4.55 -14.60
C ILE A 50 7.23 4.26 -15.93
N LYS A 51 7.80 3.37 -16.74
CA LYS A 51 7.20 2.94 -18.02
C LYS A 51 5.95 2.05 -17.85
N GLY A 52 5.57 1.69 -16.63
CA GLY A 52 4.40 0.84 -16.36
C GLY A 52 4.60 -0.65 -16.67
N MET A 53 5.76 -1.06 -17.21
CA MET A 53 6.05 -2.47 -17.56
C MET A 53 6.07 -3.41 -16.36
N ARG A 54 6.30 -2.87 -15.15
CA ARG A 54 6.26 -3.60 -13.87
C ARG A 54 5.29 -2.99 -12.86
N GLY A 55 4.39 -2.11 -13.32
CA GLY A 55 3.58 -1.25 -12.45
C GLY A 55 2.19 -1.03 -13.00
N GLY A 56 1.30 -2.00 -12.76
CA GLY A 56 -0.11 -1.70 -12.53
C GLY A 56 -1.08 -2.28 -13.54
N ASN A 57 -1.78 -3.30 -13.09
CA ASN A 57 -3.04 -3.74 -13.67
C ASN A 57 -4.04 -2.56 -13.55
N ASN A 58 -4.85 -2.27 -14.58
CA ASN A 58 -5.83 -1.17 -14.61
C ASN A 58 -6.97 -1.29 -13.56
N LEU A 59 -6.81 -2.16 -12.56
CA LEU A 59 -7.87 -2.54 -11.61
C LEU A 59 -8.08 -1.49 -10.56
N ILE A 60 -6.98 -0.98 -10.00
CA ILE A 60 -7.05 0.08 -8.99
C ILE A 60 -7.69 1.32 -9.63
N ASP A 61 -7.31 1.61 -10.88
CA ASP A 61 -7.85 2.74 -11.65
C ASP A 61 -9.35 2.64 -11.94
N LYS A 62 -9.88 1.43 -12.05
CA LYS A 62 -11.30 1.16 -12.26
C LYS A 62 -12.07 0.96 -10.96
N SER A 63 -11.40 0.95 -9.81
CA SER A 63 -12.02 0.73 -8.52
C SER A 63 -12.51 2.05 -7.90
N ALA A 64 -13.52 1.96 -7.04
CA ALA A 64 -13.97 3.10 -6.24
C ALA A 64 -12.88 3.63 -5.27
N TYR A 65 -11.81 2.88 -5.04
CA TYR A 65 -10.71 3.22 -4.13
C TYR A 65 -9.54 3.90 -4.83
N ARG A 66 -9.66 4.24 -6.12
CA ARG A 66 -8.59 4.85 -6.91
C ARG A 66 -8.00 6.07 -6.21
N ASP A 67 -8.85 7.04 -5.87
CA ASP A 67 -8.39 8.33 -5.35
C ASP A 67 -7.74 8.17 -3.98
N ASP A 68 -8.32 7.35 -3.09
CA ASP A 68 -7.74 7.04 -1.78
C ASP A 68 -6.38 6.33 -1.91
N PHE A 69 -6.26 5.40 -2.87
CA PHE A 69 -5.00 4.71 -3.12
C PHE A 69 -3.90 5.68 -3.60
N TYR A 70 -4.18 6.52 -4.59
CA TYR A 70 -3.19 7.48 -5.09
C TYR A 70 -2.89 8.61 -4.10
N LYS A 71 -3.85 8.97 -3.24
CA LYS A 71 -3.59 9.84 -2.09
C LYS A 71 -2.63 9.18 -1.12
N MET A 72 -2.85 7.91 -0.76
CA MET A 72 -1.93 7.14 0.09
C MET A 72 -0.52 7.06 -0.54
N ILE A 73 -0.42 6.91 -1.87
CA ILE A 73 0.87 6.96 -2.57
C ILE A 73 1.57 8.32 -2.39
N ALA A 74 0.85 9.43 -2.59
CA ALA A 74 1.41 10.78 -2.43
C ALA A 74 1.89 11.03 -0.99
N ASP A 75 1.04 10.75 0.01
CA ASP A 75 1.39 10.88 1.42
C ASP A 75 2.61 10.00 1.80
N THR A 76 2.72 8.84 1.17
CA THR A 76 3.87 7.94 1.37
C THR A 76 5.14 8.47 0.71
N ALA A 77 5.04 9.09 -0.47
CA ALA A 77 6.18 9.74 -1.13
C ALA A 77 6.71 10.92 -0.30
N ASP A 78 5.83 11.74 0.27
CA ASP A 78 6.19 12.84 1.18
C ASP A 78 7.00 12.32 2.38
N ARG A 79 6.55 11.21 3.00
CA ARG A 79 7.26 10.58 4.12
C ARG A 79 8.64 10.07 3.73
N ILE A 80 8.76 9.43 2.56
CA ILE A 80 10.05 8.93 2.05
C ILE A 80 11.03 10.09 1.85
N VAL A 81 10.56 11.21 1.28
CA VAL A 81 11.40 12.41 1.11
C VAL A 81 11.80 13.02 2.45
N ALA A 82 10.93 12.95 3.45
CA ALA A 82 11.24 13.34 4.83
C ALA A 82 12.17 12.35 5.58
N GLY A 83 12.62 11.27 4.93
CA GLY A 83 13.58 10.31 5.48
C GLY A 83 12.96 9.05 6.09
N ALA A 84 11.67 8.77 5.85
CA ALA A 84 11.06 7.52 6.27
C ALA A 84 11.65 6.33 5.51
N ASP A 85 11.75 5.19 6.20
CA ASP A 85 12.18 3.94 5.58
C ASP A 85 11.21 3.50 4.48
N VAL A 86 11.75 3.11 3.32
CA VAL A 86 10.96 2.73 2.15
C VAL A 86 10.19 1.43 2.36
N THR A 87 10.75 0.49 3.14
CA THR A 87 10.14 -0.81 3.41
C THR A 87 8.93 -0.62 4.30
N GLU A 88 9.06 0.13 5.39
CA GLU A 88 7.95 0.48 6.28
C GLU A 88 6.87 1.29 5.55
N SER A 89 7.29 2.22 4.69
CA SER A 89 6.39 3.01 3.85
C SER A 89 5.55 2.12 2.91
N LEU A 90 6.17 1.15 2.22
CA LEU A 90 5.48 0.17 1.39
C LEU A 90 4.59 -0.78 2.21
N CYS A 91 5.04 -1.19 3.40
CA CYS A 91 4.22 -1.99 4.31
C CYS A 91 2.98 -1.23 4.78
N GLY A 92 3.07 0.08 4.99
CA GLY A 92 1.92 0.93 5.29
C GLY A 92 0.85 0.90 4.21
N ILE A 93 1.26 0.88 2.93
CA ILE A 93 0.32 0.72 1.80
C ILE A 93 -0.38 -0.64 1.88
N CYS A 94 0.35 -1.72 2.18
CA CYS A 94 -0.27 -3.04 2.37
C CYS A 94 -1.30 -3.05 3.50
N THR A 95 -1.05 -2.36 4.61
CA THR A 95 -2.02 -2.21 5.71
C THR A 95 -3.26 -1.49 5.24
N PHE A 96 -3.12 -0.34 4.59
CA PHE A 96 -4.23 0.41 3.99
C PHE A 96 -5.09 -0.47 3.07
N VAL A 97 -4.47 -1.28 2.19
CA VAL A 97 -5.24 -2.15 1.30
C VAL A 97 -5.95 -3.31 2.02
N LYS A 98 -5.39 -3.79 3.14
CA LYS A 98 -6.00 -4.85 3.95
C LYS A 98 -7.18 -4.36 4.79
N GLU A 99 -7.12 -3.12 5.26
CA GLU A 99 -8.15 -2.51 6.11
C GLU A 99 -9.28 -1.88 5.30
N THR A 100 -9.06 -1.67 4.00
CA THR A 100 -10.08 -1.18 3.07
C THR A 100 -10.74 -2.33 2.29
N GLY A 101 -11.83 -2.02 1.59
CA GLY A 101 -12.48 -2.98 0.69
C GLY A 101 -11.75 -3.20 -0.64
N LEU A 102 -10.59 -2.58 -0.87
CA LEU A 102 -9.86 -2.68 -2.15
C LEU A 102 -9.42 -4.11 -2.45
N LEU A 103 -8.93 -4.85 -1.45
CA LEU A 103 -8.51 -6.24 -1.66
C LEU A 103 -9.68 -7.13 -2.10
N ARG A 104 -10.88 -6.90 -1.54
CA ARG A 104 -12.11 -7.60 -1.95
C ARG A 104 -12.53 -7.21 -3.36
N ALA A 105 -12.42 -5.93 -3.72
CA ALA A 105 -12.72 -5.45 -5.07
C ALA A 105 -11.82 -6.12 -6.12
N LEU A 106 -10.52 -6.25 -5.84
CA LEU A 106 -9.58 -6.97 -6.71
C LEU A 106 -9.92 -8.46 -6.83
N TYR A 107 -10.26 -9.11 -5.71
CA TYR A 107 -10.65 -10.52 -5.72
C TYR A 107 -11.86 -10.78 -6.63
N VAL A 108 -12.87 -9.91 -6.56
CA VAL A 108 -14.07 -10.03 -7.42
C VAL A 108 -13.75 -9.71 -8.88
N TYR A 109 -12.93 -8.68 -9.13
CA TYR A 109 -12.55 -8.29 -10.49
C TYR A 109 -11.83 -9.42 -11.24
N GLU A 110 -10.91 -10.13 -10.56
CA GLU A 110 -10.18 -11.27 -11.13
C GLU A 110 -11.08 -12.50 -11.42
N GLY A 111 -12.38 -12.40 -11.13
CA GLY A 111 -13.37 -13.44 -11.46
C GLY A 111 -13.44 -14.56 -10.44
N TYR A 112 -12.84 -14.39 -9.25
CA TYR A 112 -12.93 -15.41 -8.22
C TYR A 112 -14.32 -15.41 -7.56
N SER A 113 -15.03 -16.53 -7.70
CA SER A 113 -16.26 -16.83 -6.99
C SER A 113 -15.95 -17.55 -5.68
N GLY A 114 -16.07 -16.86 -4.53
CA GLY A 114 -15.89 -17.47 -3.20
C GLY A 114 -15.37 -16.51 -2.15
N GLU A 115 -14.89 -17.06 -1.04
CA GLU A 115 -14.31 -16.31 0.07
C GLU A 115 -12.84 -15.96 -0.19
N LEU A 116 -12.51 -14.71 0.11
CA LEU A 116 -11.14 -14.25 0.22
C LEU A 116 -10.57 -14.84 1.53
N GLY A 117 -9.38 -15.44 1.47
CA GLY A 117 -8.78 -16.04 2.66
C GLY A 117 -8.57 -15.01 3.78
N THR A 118 -8.64 -15.43 5.03
CA THR A 118 -8.36 -14.57 6.18
C THR A 118 -6.90 -14.75 6.60
N CYS A 119 -6.17 -13.64 6.80
CA CYS A 119 -4.84 -13.66 7.40
C CYS A 119 -4.95 -13.16 8.85
N TYR A 120 -4.50 -13.94 9.82
CA TYR A 120 -4.51 -13.53 11.24
C TYR A 120 -3.32 -12.63 11.58
N ASP A 121 -2.16 -12.86 10.95
CA ASP A 121 -0.95 -12.06 11.16
C ASP A 121 -0.30 -11.66 9.83
N CYS A 122 0.23 -10.44 9.77
CA CYS A 122 1.00 -9.98 8.62
C CYS A 122 2.45 -10.47 8.76
N PRO A 123 3.04 -11.15 7.75
CA PRO A 123 4.43 -11.63 7.85
C PRO A 123 5.44 -10.56 8.28
N ARG A 124 5.20 -9.28 7.94
CA ARG A 124 6.06 -8.16 8.36
C ARG A 124 6.35 -8.12 9.88
N ILE A 125 5.43 -8.58 10.73
CA ILE A 125 5.61 -8.52 12.19
C ILE A 125 6.47 -9.67 12.73
N ASN A 126 6.65 -10.73 11.93
CA ASN A 126 7.31 -11.98 12.33
C ASN A 126 8.53 -12.32 11.45
N ILE A 127 8.88 -11.48 10.45
CA ILE A 127 10.09 -11.66 9.65
C ILE A 127 11.29 -11.20 10.48
N VAL A 128 12.12 -12.16 10.89
CA VAL A 128 13.40 -11.88 11.56
C VAL A 128 14.49 -11.72 10.50
N ASN A 129 15.17 -10.56 10.49
CA ASN A 129 16.39 -10.40 9.72
C ASN A 129 17.58 -10.85 10.59
N PRO A 130 18.22 -12.00 10.30
CA PRO A 130 19.29 -12.55 11.14
C PRO A 130 20.55 -11.67 11.17
N ILE A 131 20.68 -10.72 10.24
CA ILE A 131 21.80 -9.78 10.15
C ILE A 131 21.60 -8.58 11.08
N VAL A 132 20.36 -8.31 11.53
CA VAL A 132 20.04 -7.18 12.40
C VAL A 132 20.06 -7.62 13.87
N PRO A 133 20.90 -7.00 14.73
CA PRO A 133 20.95 -7.27 16.16
C PRO A 133 19.57 -7.14 16.84
N GLU A 134 19.29 -7.96 17.84
CA GLU A 134 17.95 -8.08 18.45
C GLU A 134 17.47 -6.80 19.15
N ASP A 135 18.40 -6.01 19.68
CA ASP A 135 18.19 -4.70 20.27
C ASP A 135 17.78 -3.63 19.25
N ALA A 136 18.24 -3.73 18.00
CA ALA A 136 17.83 -2.85 16.90
C ALA A 136 16.43 -3.17 16.33
N ARG A 137 15.84 -4.33 16.67
CA ARG A 137 14.52 -4.76 16.18
C ARG A 137 13.34 -4.13 16.93
N ARG A 138 13.56 -3.58 18.13
CA ARG A 138 12.50 -3.02 19.00
C ARG A 138 11.97 -1.65 18.56
N GLY A 139 12.54 -1.04 17.51
CA GLY A 139 12.10 0.26 16.97
C GLY A 139 10.98 0.20 15.92
N VAL A 140 10.60 -1.00 15.44
CA VAL A 140 9.67 -1.17 14.30
C VAL A 140 8.22 -1.44 14.75
N SER A 141 7.97 -1.57 16.06
CA SER A 141 6.61 -1.62 16.61
C SER A 141 6.17 -0.23 17.08
N GLY A 142 5.39 0.47 16.26
CA GLY A 142 4.57 1.59 16.76
C GLY A 142 4.73 2.90 16.02
N ARG A 143 3.98 3.03 14.93
CA ARG A 143 3.19 4.22 14.56
C ARG A 143 2.47 3.94 13.24
N GLY A 144 1.45 3.07 13.30
CA GLY A 144 0.31 3.23 12.41
C GLY A 144 -0.42 4.53 12.79
N PRO A 145 -1.12 5.20 11.86
CA PRO A 145 -1.91 6.36 12.22
C PRO A 145 -2.91 5.94 13.30
N ALA A 146 -2.94 6.67 14.41
CA ALA A 146 -4.08 6.64 15.30
C ALA A 146 -5.28 7.16 14.50
N HIS A 147 -6.04 6.27 13.88
CA HIS A 147 -7.40 6.58 13.50
C HIS A 147 -8.17 6.77 14.81
N ALA A 148 -8.25 8.03 15.23
CA ALA A 148 -9.15 8.47 16.25
C ALA A 148 -10.57 8.08 15.82
N HIS A 149 -11.10 7.02 16.44
CA HIS A 149 -12.52 6.83 16.55
C HIS A 149 -13.09 8.03 17.31
N SER A 150 -13.68 8.97 16.59
CA SER A 150 -14.76 9.80 17.09
C SER A 150 -15.58 10.31 15.92
N LEU A 151 -16.73 9.68 15.69
CA LEU A 151 -17.99 10.37 15.42
C LEU A 151 -19.09 9.30 15.46
N SER A 152 -19.54 9.04 16.69
CA SER A 152 -20.93 8.71 16.94
C SER A 152 -21.77 9.88 16.45
N MET A 153 -22.52 9.72 15.38
CA MET A 153 -23.82 10.40 15.22
C MET A 153 -24.80 9.42 14.59
N THR A 154 -25.66 8.92 15.46
CA THR A 154 -26.99 8.38 15.18
C THR A 154 -27.67 9.19 14.07
N ALA A 155 -27.93 8.58 12.92
CA ALA A 155 -28.91 9.11 11.98
C ALA A 155 -30.32 8.69 12.45
N PRO A 156 -31.29 9.60 12.50
CA PRO A 156 -32.60 9.34 13.08
C PRO A 156 -33.49 8.51 12.16
N PHE A 157 -34.30 7.67 12.79
CA PHE A 157 -35.56 7.13 12.28
C PHE A 157 -36.33 8.21 11.51
N ILE A 158 -36.66 7.95 10.23
CA ILE A 158 -37.71 8.67 9.52
C ILE A 158 -38.98 7.81 9.62
N PRO A 159 -40.02 8.24 10.37
CA PRO A 159 -41.34 7.65 10.27
C PRO A 159 -42.13 8.28 9.12
N CYS A 160 -43.03 7.48 8.55
CA CYS A 160 -43.99 7.81 7.50
C CYS A 160 -44.80 9.09 7.74
N LEU A 161 -45.03 9.86 6.67
CA LEU A 161 -46.25 10.62 6.30
C LEU A 161 -46.01 11.02 4.83
N THR A 162 -46.83 10.62 3.84
CA THR A 162 -48.27 10.86 3.64
C THR A 162 -48.81 9.82 2.67
#